data_AF-A0A495QX16-F1
#
_entry.id   AF-A0A495QX16-F1
#
_cell.length_a   1.000
_cell.length_b   1.000
_cell.length_c   1.000
_cell.angle_alpha   90.00
_cell.angle_beta   90.00
_cell.angle_gamma   90.00
#
_symmetry.space_group_name_H-M   'P 1'
#
loop_
_entity.id
_entity.type
_entity.pdbx_description
1 polymer ?
#
loop_
_entity_poly.entity_id
_entity_poly.type
_entity_poly.pdbx_seq_one_letter_code
_entity_poly.pdbx_strand_id
1 'polypeptide(L)'
;MALDTPRETDQRTIPRASESAAGEKALRPRTVLLALAGDLCDLGVHSRLATDVGDDPQVLRCWNPNRRGTTVQVACLHATDDRLHLRYHPTGDELGDANDIHRPGQAQAHACAIAVALSVPVRR
;
A
#
# COMPACT_ATOMS: atom_id res chain seq x y z
N MET A 1 -1.42 -12.34 62.79
CA MET A 1 -1.90 -13.08 61.61
C MET A 1 -1.99 -12.08 60.46
N ALA A 2 -1.06 -12.13 59.52
CA ALA A 2 -1.06 -11.31 58.31
C ALA A 2 -1.23 -12.28 57.12
N LEU A 3 -2.23 -12.04 56.28
CA LEU A 3 -2.49 -12.79 55.06
C LEU A 3 -1.61 -12.22 53.95
N ASP A 4 -0.70 -13.05 53.45
CA ASP A 4 0.19 -12.79 52.33
C ASP A 4 -0.60 -13.00 51.03
N THR A 5 -0.84 -11.94 50.26
CA THR A 5 -1.40 -12.02 48.90
C THR A 5 -0.26 -12.14 47.89
N PRO A 6 -0.25 -13.15 46.99
CA PRO A 6 0.76 -13.20 45.95
C PRO A 6 0.47 -12.15 44.87
N ARG A 7 1.53 -11.40 44.51
CA ARG A 7 1.57 -10.48 43.37
C ARG A 7 1.31 -11.26 42.08
N GLU A 8 0.24 -10.89 41.37
CA GLU A 8 -0.03 -11.31 40.01
C GLU A 8 1.04 -10.71 39.09
N THR A 9 1.95 -11.55 38.60
CA THR A 9 2.95 -11.15 37.61
C THR A 9 2.23 -10.96 36.28
N ASP A 10 2.11 -9.70 35.85
CA ASP A 10 1.70 -9.24 34.53
C ASP A 10 2.49 -10.00 33.46
N GLN A 11 1.90 -11.09 32.95
CA GLN A 11 2.43 -11.81 31.80
C GLN A 11 2.11 -10.92 30.59
N ARG A 12 3.10 -10.13 30.16
CA ARG A 12 3.16 -9.60 28.80
C ARG A 12 3.03 -10.78 27.83
N THR A 13 1.81 -11.06 27.40
CA THR A 13 1.50 -12.02 26.36
C THR A 13 2.19 -11.53 25.09
N ILE A 14 3.32 -12.12 24.75
CA ILE A 14 3.96 -11.95 23.46
C ILE A 14 2.96 -12.54 22.44
N PRO A 15 2.44 -11.75 21.49
CA PRO A 15 1.44 -12.23 20.55
C PRO A 15 2.02 -13.44 19.78
N ARG A 16 1.18 -14.47 19.59
CA ARG A 16 1.57 -15.69 18.90
C ARG A 16 1.89 -15.35 17.44
N ALA A 17 2.90 -16.00 16.86
CA ALA A 17 3.33 -15.81 15.47
C ALA A 17 2.18 -15.86 14.43
N SER A 18 1.06 -16.53 14.75
CA SER A 18 -0.16 -16.56 13.92
C SER A 18 -0.88 -15.21 13.81
N GLU A 19 -0.87 -14.38 14.86
CA GLU A 19 -1.45 -13.03 14.85
C GLU A 19 -0.52 -12.05 14.10
N SER A 20 0.80 -12.24 14.21
CA SER A 20 1.79 -11.50 13.44
C SER A 20 1.69 -11.79 11.93
N ALA A 21 1.44 -13.04 11.53
CA ALA A 21 1.31 -13.41 10.11
C ALA A 21 0.05 -12.82 9.46
N ALA A 22 -1.07 -12.74 10.19
CA ALA A 22 -2.29 -12.08 9.72
C ALA A 22 -2.10 -10.55 9.59
N GLY A 23 -1.40 -9.93 10.55
CA GLY A 23 -1.03 -8.52 10.50
C GLY A 23 -0.06 -8.21 9.35
N GLU A 24 0.92 -9.07 9.12
CA GLU A 24 1.93 -8.89 8.06
C GLU A 24 1.29 -8.96 6.65
N LYS A 25 0.35 -9.90 6.43
CA LYS A 25 -0.43 -9.98 5.18
C LYS A 25 -1.31 -8.75 4.96
N ALA A 26 -1.93 -8.21 6.02
CA ALA A 26 -2.74 -7.00 5.92
C ALA A 26 -1.90 -5.73 5.64
N LEU A 27 -0.65 -5.71 6.10
CA LEU A 27 0.28 -4.58 5.92
C LEU A 27 1.02 -4.61 4.59
N ARG A 28 1.19 -5.78 3.95
CA ARG A 28 1.93 -5.92 2.69
C ARG A 28 1.38 -5.02 1.57
N PRO A 29 0.07 -5.00 1.26
CA PRO A 29 -0.48 -4.11 0.24
C PRO A 29 -0.20 -2.64 0.55
N ARG A 30 -0.27 -2.26 1.83
CA ARG A 30 0.02 -0.90 2.29
C ARG A 30 1.45 -0.49 1.96
N THR A 31 2.40 -1.35 2.30
CA THR A 31 3.83 -1.12 2.05
C THR A 31 4.09 -0.89 0.56
N VAL A 32 3.44 -1.65 -0.31
CA VAL A 32 3.56 -1.49 -1.78
C VAL A 32 3.01 -0.16 -2.25
N LEU A 33 1.82 0.23 -1.78
CA LEU A 33 1.22 1.51 -2.16
C LEU A 33 2.07 2.68 -1.66
N LEU A 34 2.70 2.57 -0.48
CA LEU A 34 3.61 3.58 0.04
C LEU A 34 4.94 3.63 -0.73
N ALA A 35 5.49 2.48 -1.12
CA ALA A 35 6.67 2.43 -1.99
C ALA A 35 6.38 3.07 -3.35
N LEU A 36 5.23 2.72 -3.97
CA LEU A 36 4.76 3.34 -5.20
C LEU A 36 4.55 4.85 -5.06
N ALA A 37 4.02 5.31 -3.92
CA ALA A 37 3.84 6.73 -3.65
C ALA A 37 5.16 7.51 -3.66
N GLY A 38 6.26 6.90 -3.19
CA GLY A 38 7.61 7.46 -3.28
C GLY A 38 8.03 7.69 -4.73
N ASP A 39 7.92 6.65 -5.57
CA ASP A 39 8.35 6.72 -6.98
C ASP A 39 7.48 7.67 -7.80
N LEU A 40 6.19 7.74 -7.48
CA LEU A 40 5.27 8.73 -8.06
C LEU A 40 5.68 10.17 -7.69
N CYS A 41 6.09 10.40 -6.46
CA CYS A 41 6.56 11.70 -5.99
C CYS A 41 7.80 12.16 -6.77
N ASP A 42 8.75 11.26 -7.03
CA ASP A 42 9.95 11.54 -7.82
C ASP A 42 9.63 11.93 -9.28
N LEU A 43 8.50 11.45 -9.80
CA LEU A 43 7.99 11.83 -11.13
C LEU A 43 7.12 13.09 -11.12
N GLY A 44 6.86 13.70 -9.96
CA GLY A 44 5.99 14.87 -9.82
C GLY A 44 4.49 14.55 -9.81
N VAL A 45 4.12 13.27 -9.62
CA VAL A 45 2.74 12.85 -9.36
C VAL A 45 2.46 12.98 -7.87
N HIS A 46 1.38 13.67 -7.51
CA HIS A 46 0.92 13.69 -6.13
C HIS A 46 0.09 12.45 -5.85
N SER A 47 0.27 11.86 -4.66
CA SER A 47 -0.48 10.68 -4.26
C SER A 47 -0.90 10.75 -2.79
N ARG A 48 -2.01 10.07 -2.47
CA ARG A 48 -2.55 9.96 -1.12
C ARG A 48 -3.29 8.64 -0.95
N LEU A 49 -3.04 7.93 0.14
CA LEU A 49 -3.87 6.78 0.52
C LEU A 49 -5.29 7.25 0.79
N ALA A 50 -6.24 6.69 0.05
CA ALA A 50 -7.66 6.94 0.21
C ALA A 50 -8.14 6.26 1.49
N THR A 51 -8.71 7.04 2.40
CA THR A 51 -9.28 6.55 3.67
C THR A 51 -10.80 6.38 3.57
N ASP A 52 -11.40 6.84 2.47
CA ASP A 52 -12.83 6.82 2.16
C ASP A 52 -13.28 5.52 1.49
N VAL A 53 -12.36 4.64 1.08
CA VAL A 53 -12.64 3.41 0.31
C VAL A 53 -12.84 2.17 1.19
N GLY A 54 -12.87 2.34 2.52
CA GLY A 54 -12.82 1.22 3.48
C GLY A 54 -11.41 0.67 3.62
N ASP A 55 -11.21 -0.26 4.56
CA ASP A 55 -9.87 -0.80 4.86
C ASP A 55 -9.36 -1.80 3.80
N ASP A 56 -10.24 -2.37 2.97
CA ASP A 56 -9.90 -3.34 1.93
C ASP A 56 -10.85 -3.23 0.72
N PRO A 57 -10.36 -2.90 -0.50
CA PRO A 57 -8.96 -2.65 -0.86
C PRO A 57 -8.43 -1.33 -0.34
N GLN A 58 -7.17 -1.33 0.09
CA GLN A 58 -6.42 -0.09 0.20
C GLN A 58 -6.18 0.50 -1.19
N VAL A 59 -6.48 1.79 -1.34
CA VAL A 59 -6.39 2.50 -2.61
C VAL A 59 -5.48 3.71 -2.47
N LEU A 60 -4.57 3.89 -3.44
CA LEU A 60 -3.76 5.08 -3.61
C LEU A 60 -4.39 5.97 -4.68
N ARG A 61 -4.84 7.15 -4.27
CA ARG A 61 -5.34 8.19 -5.17
C ARG A 61 -4.16 9.00 -5.69
N CYS A 62 -4.02 9.10 -7.00
CA CYS A 62 -2.90 9.74 -7.70
C CYS A 62 -3.45 10.86 -8.61
N TRP A 63 -2.80 12.02 -8.62
CA TRP A 63 -3.18 13.13 -9.49
C TRP A 63 -1.98 13.96 -9.93
N ASN A 64 -2.10 14.58 -11.09
CA ASN A 64 -1.13 15.56 -11.56
C ASN A 64 -1.47 16.92 -10.94
N PRO A 65 -0.62 17.51 -10.08
CA PRO A 65 -0.92 18.79 -9.43
C PRO A 65 -1.05 19.95 -10.43
N ASN A 66 -0.45 19.81 -11.62
CA ASN A 66 -0.46 20.82 -12.67
C ASN A 66 -1.65 20.70 -13.62
N ARG A 67 -2.48 19.64 -13.50
CA ARG A 67 -3.70 19.48 -14.30
C ARG A 67 -4.91 19.35 -13.39
N ARG A 68 -5.93 20.18 -13.65
CA ARG A 68 -7.18 20.12 -12.90
C ARG A 68 -8.01 18.91 -13.34
N GLY A 69 -8.57 18.20 -12.36
CA GLY A 69 -9.68 17.26 -12.55
C GLY A 69 -9.29 15.82 -12.90
N THR A 70 -8.07 15.53 -13.37
CA THR A 70 -7.67 14.15 -13.67
C THR A 70 -7.08 13.48 -12.43
N THR A 71 -7.77 12.44 -11.96
CA THR A 71 -7.34 11.59 -10.86
C THR A 71 -7.40 10.14 -11.30
N VAL A 72 -6.41 9.37 -10.89
CA VAL A 72 -6.35 7.92 -11.06
C VAL A 72 -6.32 7.28 -9.68
N GLN A 73 -6.94 6.12 -9.53
CA GLN A 73 -6.92 5.36 -8.29
C GLN A 73 -6.26 4.01 -8.56
N VAL A 74 -5.39 3.59 -7.68
CA VAL A 74 -4.63 2.34 -7.80
C VAL A 74 -4.84 1.52 -6.53
N ALA A 75 -5.30 0.29 -6.68
CA ALA A 75 -5.42 -0.67 -5.59
C ALA A 75 -4.24 -1.66 -5.64
N CYS A 76 -3.83 -2.15 -4.47
CA CYS A 76 -2.96 -3.32 -4.35
C CYS A 76 -3.77 -4.45 -3.73
N LEU A 77 -3.90 -5.56 -4.46
CA LEU A 77 -4.77 -6.69 -4.10
C LEU A 77 -3.99 -8.00 -4.20
N HIS A 78 -4.33 -8.94 -3.33
CA HIS A 78 -3.87 -10.32 -3.49
C HIS A 78 -4.61 -10.95 -4.67
N ALA A 79 -3.85 -11.44 -5.63
CA ALA A 79 -4.29 -12.34 -6.69
C ALA A 79 -4.26 -13.80 -6.20
N THR A 80 -4.45 -14.74 -7.12
CA THR A 80 -4.21 -16.17 -6.87
C THR A 80 -2.79 -16.42 -6.37
N ASP A 81 -2.62 -17.45 -5.53
CA ASP A 81 -1.33 -17.86 -4.96
C ASP A 81 -0.65 -16.82 -4.04
N ASP A 82 -1.43 -15.98 -3.37
CA ASP A 82 -0.93 -14.97 -2.40
C ASP A 82 -0.03 -13.90 -3.05
N ARG A 83 -0.04 -13.82 -4.38
CA ARG A 83 0.73 -12.84 -5.17
C ARG A 83 0.05 -11.50 -5.15
N LEU A 84 0.80 -10.43 -5.01
CA LEU A 84 0.25 -9.08 -5.01
C LEU A 84 0.33 -8.43 -6.39
N HIS A 85 -0.78 -7.83 -6.82
CA HIS A 85 -0.91 -7.13 -8.09
C HIS A 85 -1.39 -5.70 -7.87
N LEU A 86 -0.90 -4.77 -8.69
CA LEU A 86 -1.40 -3.41 -8.80
C LEU A 86 -2.45 -3.36 -9.91
N ARG A 87 -3.55 -2.65 -9.63
CA ARG A 87 -4.65 -2.46 -10.59
C ARG A 87 -5.23 -1.06 -10.48
N TYR A 88 -5.75 -0.54 -11.58
CA TYR A 88 -6.57 0.65 -11.56
C TYR A 88 -7.92 0.38 -10.89
N HIS A 89 -8.42 1.33 -10.10
CA HIS A 89 -9.71 1.28 -9.44
C HIS A 89 -10.63 2.40 -9.97
N PRO A 90 -11.94 2.15 -10.16
CA PRO A 90 -12.65 0.87 -9.99
C PRO A 90 -12.61 -0.04 -11.25
N THR A 91 -11.94 0.36 -12.32
CA THR A 91 -12.00 -0.37 -13.61
C THR A 91 -11.44 -1.78 -13.54
N GLY A 92 -10.46 -2.02 -12.66
CA GLY A 92 -9.82 -3.32 -12.48
C GLY A 92 -8.70 -3.61 -13.48
N ASP A 93 -8.37 -2.66 -14.37
CA ASP A 93 -7.30 -2.81 -15.36
C ASP A 93 -5.96 -3.07 -14.68
N GLU A 94 -5.24 -4.09 -15.12
CA GLU A 94 -4.01 -4.52 -14.46
C GLU A 94 -2.82 -3.63 -14.81
N LEU A 95 -2.10 -3.17 -13.78
CA LEU A 95 -0.80 -2.51 -13.91
C LEU A 95 0.34 -3.53 -13.91
N GLY A 96 0.22 -4.57 -13.08
CA GLY A 96 1.09 -5.73 -13.10
C GLY A 96 1.45 -6.24 -11.70
N ASP A 97 2.45 -7.14 -11.69
CA ASP A 97 2.97 -7.77 -10.48
C ASP A 97 3.63 -6.74 -9.55
N ALA A 98 3.41 -6.92 -8.25
CA ALA A 98 3.94 -6.08 -7.21
C ALA A 98 4.67 -6.86 -6.10
N ASN A 99 5.00 -8.14 -6.31
CA ASN A 99 5.58 -9.03 -5.29
C ASN A 99 7.01 -8.66 -4.88
N ASP A 100 7.75 -7.99 -5.77
CA ASP A 100 9.12 -7.56 -5.49
C ASP A 100 9.22 -6.11 -4.99
N ILE A 101 8.08 -5.44 -4.77
CA ILE A 101 8.00 -4.05 -4.32
C ILE A 101 7.91 -4.02 -2.79
N HIS A 102 8.99 -3.56 -2.16
CA HIS A 102 9.09 -3.44 -0.70
C HIS A 102 9.55 -2.05 -0.24
N ARG A 103 10.15 -1.27 -1.15
CA ARG A 103 10.68 0.08 -0.89
C ARG A 103 10.62 0.96 -2.14
N PRO A 104 10.74 2.29 -1.99
CA PRO A 104 10.90 3.19 -3.14
C PRO A 104 12.08 2.78 -4.05
N GLY A 105 11.96 3.07 -5.33
CA GLY A 105 12.83 2.71 -6.44
C GLY A 105 12.45 1.40 -7.14
N GLN A 106 11.61 0.58 -6.52
CA GLN A 106 11.21 -0.74 -7.06
C GLN A 106 9.90 -0.71 -7.85
N ALA A 107 9.12 0.36 -7.75
CA ALA A 107 7.85 0.53 -8.45
C ALA A 107 7.96 1.49 -9.64
N GLN A 108 9.18 1.87 -10.05
CA GLN A 108 9.46 2.87 -11.09
C GLN A 108 8.67 2.61 -12.39
N ALA A 109 8.60 1.36 -12.86
CA ALA A 109 7.87 1.01 -14.08
C ALA A 109 6.37 1.31 -13.95
N HIS A 110 5.77 0.95 -12.81
CA HIS A 110 4.37 1.22 -12.50
C HIS A 110 4.10 2.71 -12.32
N ALA A 111 5.01 3.41 -11.61
CA ALA A 111 4.94 4.86 -11.42
C ALA A 111 5.00 5.61 -12.77
N CYS A 112 5.87 5.19 -13.69
CA CYS A 112 5.94 5.73 -15.04
C CYS A 112 4.63 5.51 -15.82
N ALA A 113 4.03 4.32 -15.73
CA ALA A 113 2.75 4.05 -16.39
C ALA A 113 1.63 4.97 -15.89
N ILE A 114 1.53 5.15 -14.56
CA ILE A 114 0.56 6.06 -13.93
C ILE A 114 0.84 7.52 -14.30
N ALA A 115 2.12 7.93 -14.31
CA ALA A 115 2.52 9.28 -14.70
C ALA A 115 2.10 9.60 -16.14
N VAL A 116 2.30 8.65 -17.07
CA VAL A 116 1.82 8.77 -18.46
C VAL A 116 0.31 8.89 -18.52
N ALA A 117 -0.44 8.05 -17.78
CA ALA A 117 -1.90 8.11 -17.72
C ALA A 117 -2.40 9.48 -17.21
N LEU A 118 -1.65 10.11 -16.29
CA LEU A 118 -1.91 11.44 -15.74
C LEU A 118 -1.32 12.59 -16.59
N SER A 119 -0.79 12.29 -17.78
CA SER A 119 -0.13 13.27 -18.66
C SER A 119 0.99 14.06 -17.97
N VAL A 120 1.73 13.41 -17.07
CA VAL A 120 2.94 13.95 -16.46
C VAL A 120 4.13 13.66 -17.39
N PRO A 121 4.99 14.66 -17.69
CA PRO A 121 6.15 14.43 -18.53
C PRO A 121 7.15 13.49 -17.85
N VAL A 122 7.36 12.31 -18.44
CA VAL A 122 8.36 11.35 -17.95
C VAL A 122 9.59 11.46 -18.84
N ARG A 123 10.73 11.87 -18.28
CA ARG A 123 12.01 11.88 -19.04
C ARG A 123 12.47 10.43 -19.19
N ARG A 124 12.60 9.98 -20.43
CA ARG A 124 13.20 8.68 -20.77
C ARG A 124 14.71 8.73 -20.67
#